data_AF-A0A971H774-F1
#
_entry.id   AF-A0A971H774-F1
#
_cell.length_a   1.000
_cell.length_b   1.000
_cell.length_c   1.000
_cell.angle_alpha   90.00
_cell.angle_beta   90.00
_cell.angle_gamma   90.00
#
_symmetry.space_group_name_H-M   'P 1'
#
loop_
_entity.id
_entity.type
_entity.pdbx_description
1 polymer ?
#
loop_
_entity_poly.entity_id
_entity_poly.type
_entity_poly.pdbx_seq_one_letter_code
_entity_poly.pdbx_strand_id
1 'polypeptide(L)'
;MAHHGSDTSTNSTFIKTVNPSVSVVHVGKNNPYGHPVYSVLKRIPGTIYRTDLDGTVIISLDTDNAVAVETAAQTSNPYWKPVLFIGDRSTMRYHLPDCKVLPTAADQVGLFGQEDAEALGYSPCVQCKP
;
A
#
# COMPACT_ATOMS: atom_id res chain seq x y z
N MET A 1 3.44 -0.85 -10.33
CA MET A 1 4.26 -1.89 -9.64
C MET A 1 4.06 -3.23 -10.31
N ALA A 2 5.07 -4.10 -10.30
CA ALA A 2 4.94 -5.43 -10.89
C ALA A 2 3.92 -6.27 -10.11
N HIS A 3 3.01 -6.92 -10.84
CA HIS A 3 2.00 -7.84 -10.31
C HIS A 3 1.29 -7.29 -9.05
N HIS A 4 0.74 -6.07 -9.16
CA HIS A 4 -0.06 -5.41 -8.10
C HIS A 4 0.66 -5.20 -6.75
N GLY A 5 1.99 -5.28 -6.71
CA GLY A 5 2.74 -5.22 -5.44
C GLY A 5 2.93 -6.59 -4.79
N SER A 6 3.03 -7.64 -5.60
CA SER A 6 3.46 -8.97 -5.19
C SER A 6 4.94 -9.00 -4.78
N ASP A 7 5.28 -9.85 -3.79
CA ASP A 7 6.63 -9.99 -3.26
C ASP A 7 7.62 -10.57 -4.27
N THR A 8 7.18 -11.56 -5.06
CA THR A 8 8.02 -12.28 -6.02
C THR A 8 8.37 -11.42 -7.24
N SER A 9 7.44 -10.58 -7.70
CA SER A 9 7.62 -9.73 -8.88
C SER A 9 8.19 -8.35 -8.56
N THR A 10 8.03 -7.87 -7.32
CA THR A 10 8.59 -6.59 -6.86
C THR A 10 9.69 -6.79 -5.82
N ASN A 11 10.68 -7.62 -6.12
CA ASN A 11 11.75 -7.95 -5.18
C ASN A 11 12.67 -6.75 -4.84
N SER A 12 13.45 -6.90 -3.77
CA SER A 12 14.35 -5.84 -3.27
C SER A 12 15.42 -5.41 -4.28
N THR A 13 15.89 -6.31 -5.15
CA THR A 13 16.88 -5.97 -6.18
C THR A 13 16.28 -4.97 -7.17
N PHE A 14 15.09 -5.25 -7.69
CA PHE A 14 14.39 -4.35 -8.61
C PHE A 14 14.14 -2.97 -7.99
N ILE A 15 13.63 -2.92 -6.75
CA ILE A 15 13.36 -1.66 -6.05
C ILE A 15 14.63 -0.84 -5.83
N LYS A 16 15.74 -1.47 -5.44
CA LYS A 16 17.03 -0.78 -5.25
C LYS A 16 17.59 -0.25 -6.56
N THR A 17 17.44 -0.98 -7.66
CA THR A 17 17.93 -0.56 -8.97
C THR A 17 17.15 0.63 -9.53
N VAL A 18 15.81 0.63 -9.39
CA VAL A 18 14.97 1.72 -9.91
C VAL A 18 14.97 2.93 -8.98
N ASN A 19 15.07 2.73 -7.66
CA ASN A 19 15.03 3.76 -6.62
C ASN A 19 13.93 4.83 -6.86
N PRO A 20 12.65 4.42 -6.96
CA PRO A 20 11.57 5.31 -7.38
C PRO A 20 11.31 6.43 -6.36
N SER A 21 11.07 7.65 -6.84
CA SER A 21 10.49 8.73 -6.04
C SER A 21 8.96 8.62 -5.92
N VAL A 22 8.32 8.00 -6.93
CA VAL A 22 6.88 7.75 -7.01
C VAL A 22 6.63 6.31 -7.43
N SER A 23 5.75 5.62 -6.73
CA SER A 23 5.31 4.26 -7.05
C SER A 23 3.79 4.17 -7.11
N VAL A 24 3.26 3.64 -8.22
CA VAL A 24 1.81 3.36 -8.34
C VAL A 24 1.55 1.87 -8.21
N VAL A 25 0.73 1.50 -7.22
CA VAL A 25 0.17 0.17 -7.04
C VAL A 25 -1.18 0.13 -7.74
N HIS A 26 -1.21 -0.50 -8.91
CA HIS A 26 -2.49 -0.80 -9.54
C HIS A 26 -3.11 -1.98 -8.79
N VAL A 27 -4.19 -1.75 -8.06
CA VAL A 27 -4.91 -2.76 -7.29
C VAL A 27 -6.39 -2.37 -7.18
N GLY A 28 -7.27 -3.38 -7.19
CA GLY A 28 -8.70 -3.17 -6.99
C GLY A 28 -9.08 -3.16 -5.51
N LYS A 29 -10.14 -2.44 -5.17
CA LYS A 29 -10.76 -2.52 -3.84
C LYS A 29 -11.14 -3.96 -3.53
N ASN A 30 -10.90 -4.41 -2.30
CA ASN A 30 -11.16 -5.78 -1.83
C ASN A 30 -10.46 -6.87 -2.67
N ASN A 31 -9.24 -6.58 -3.15
CA ASN A 31 -8.47 -7.53 -3.94
C ASN A 31 -8.25 -8.87 -3.19
N PRO A 32 -8.82 -10.00 -3.66
CA PRO A 32 -8.75 -11.27 -2.95
C PRO A 32 -7.34 -11.87 -2.92
N TYR A 33 -6.43 -11.41 -3.78
CA TYR A 33 -5.06 -11.92 -3.87
C TYR A 33 -4.14 -11.45 -2.73
N GLY A 34 -4.61 -10.58 -1.83
CA GLY A 34 -3.79 -10.10 -0.70
C GLY A 34 -2.68 -9.13 -1.12
N HIS A 35 -2.89 -8.40 -2.21
CA HIS A 35 -1.97 -7.36 -2.66
C HIS A 35 -2.54 -5.98 -2.38
N PRO A 36 -1.68 -4.97 -2.14
CA PRO A 36 -0.22 -5.08 -2.01
C PRO A 36 0.22 -5.74 -0.69
N VAL A 37 1.27 -6.55 -0.76
CA VAL A 37 1.81 -7.23 0.44
C VAL A 37 2.49 -6.20 1.35
N TYR A 38 2.27 -6.31 2.66
CA TYR A 38 2.86 -5.39 3.66
C TYR A 38 4.39 -5.25 3.52
N SER A 39 5.11 -6.36 3.33
CA SER A 39 6.57 -6.39 3.17
C SER A 39 7.06 -5.65 1.92
N VAL A 40 6.26 -5.65 0.85
CA VAL A 40 6.55 -4.94 -0.40
C VAL A 40 6.41 -3.44 -0.18
N LEU A 41 5.30 -3.00 0.40
CA LEU A 41 5.12 -1.57 0.67
C LEU A 41 6.19 -1.02 1.61
N LYS A 42 6.62 -1.80 2.61
CA LYS A 42 7.69 -1.38 3.54
C LYS A 42 9.03 -1.06 2.87
N ARG A 43 9.40 -1.75 1.79
CA ARG A 43 10.72 -1.59 1.15
C ARG A 43 10.78 -0.55 0.02
N ILE A 44 9.65 -0.08 -0.48
CA ILE A 44 9.59 0.92 -1.57
C ILE A 44 10.03 2.30 -1.05
N PRO A 45 11.01 2.99 -1.65
CA PRO A 45 11.29 4.38 -1.32
C PRO A 45 10.24 5.33 -1.94
N GLY A 46 10.15 6.55 -1.43
CA GLY A 46 9.29 7.59 -2.00
C GLY A 46 7.80 7.43 -1.73
N THR A 47 6.99 8.18 -2.49
CA THR A 47 5.54 8.25 -2.34
C THR A 47 4.86 7.08 -3.04
N ILE A 48 3.91 6.45 -2.36
CA ILE A 48 3.13 5.33 -2.91
C ILE A 48 1.69 5.78 -3.13
N TYR A 49 1.17 5.56 -4.34
CA TYR A 49 -0.25 5.71 -4.69
C TYR A 49 -0.86 4.34 -4.95
N ARG A 50 -2.11 4.12 -4.54
CA ARG A 50 -2.87 2.90 -4.82
C ARG A 50 -4.20 3.23 -5.46
N THR A 51 -4.53 2.55 -6.56
CA THR A 51 -5.79 2.85 -7.28
C THR A 51 -7.06 2.47 -6.52
N ASP A 52 -6.97 1.63 -5.48
CA ASP A 52 -8.10 1.29 -4.60
C ASP A 52 -8.40 2.35 -3.54
N LEU A 53 -7.47 3.27 -3.29
CA LEU A 53 -7.60 4.40 -2.37
C LEU A 53 -7.65 5.74 -3.12
N ASP A 54 -6.71 5.96 -4.02
CA ASP A 54 -6.49 7.23 -4.73
C ASP A 54 -7.29 7.34 -6.03
N GLY A 55 -7.96 6.26 -6.45
CA GLY A 55 -8.70 6.19 -7.71
C GLY A 55 -7.77 6.26 -8.93
N THR A 56 -8.18 7.00 -9.96
CA THR A 56 -7.32 7.24 -11.14
C THR A 56 -6.11 8.07 -10.73
N VAL A 57 -4.91 7.57 -11.05
CA VAL A 57 -3.64 8.29 -10.83
C VAL A 57 -3.12 8.76 -12.19
N ILE A 58 -2.94 10.07 -12.34
CA ILE A 58 -2.38 10.72 -13.52
C ILE A 58 -0.98 11.19 -13.18
N ILE A 59 0.02 10.77 -13.96
CA ILE A 59 1.40 11.23 -13.85
C ILE A 59 1.72 12.06 -15.07
N SER A 60 2.05 13.33 -14.85
CA SER A 60 2.49 14.26 -15.89
C SER A 60 3.99 14.53 -15.75
N LEU A 61 4.67 14.54 -16.89
CA LEU A 61 6.09 14.89 -17.00
C LEU A 61 6.18 16.25 -17.66
N ASP A 62 6.82 17.20 -17.00
CA ASP A 62 7.13 18.50 -17.60
C ASP A 62 8.44 18.44 -18.42
N THR A 63 8.71 19.48 -19.22
CA THR A 63 9.90 19.57 -20.07
C THR A 63 11.21 19.50 -19.28
N ASP A 64 11.18 19.82 -17.99
CA ASP A 64 12.33 19.78 -17.08
C ASP A 64 12.45 18.45 -16.30
N ASN A 65 11.72 17.40 -16.71
CA ASN A 65 11.55 16.14 -15.97
C ASN A 65 10.90 16.31 -14.60
N ALA A 66 10.21 17.42 -14.35
CA ALA A 66 9.39 17.56 -13.16
C ALA A 66 8.23 16.55 -13.22
N VAL A 67 8.01 15.83 -12.12
CA VAL A 67 6.94 14.84 -12.00
C VAL A 67 5.79 15.47 -11.20
N ALA A 68 4.64 15.66 -11.85
CA ALA A 68 3.39 16.01 -11.19
C ALA A 68 2.49 14.79 -11.10
N VAL A 69 1.82 14.60 -9.96
CA VAL A 69 0.89 13.50 -9.74
C VAL A 69 -0.46 14.06 -9.31
N GLU A 70 -1.52 13.65 -10.00
CA GLU A 70 -2.91 13.97 -9.68
C GLU A 70 -3.70 12.68 -9.43
N THR A 71 -4.66 12.75 -8.52
CA THR A 71 -5.50 11.61 -8.12
C THR A 71 -6.98 11.99 -8.20
N ALA A 72 -7.82 11.05 -8.67
CA ALA A 72 -9.26 11.29 -8.78
C ALA A 72 -9.94 11.36 -7.40
N ALA A 73 -9.45 10.63 -6.42
CA ALA A 73 -9.72 10.95 -5.02
C ALA A 73 -8.81 12.12 -4.65
N GLN A 74 -9.36 13.30 -4.37
CA GLN A 74 -8.60 14.48 -3.91
C GLN A 74 -8.07 14.29 -2.47
N THR A 75 -7.42 13.16 -2.19
CA THR A 75 -6.74 12.91 -0.93
C THR A 75 -5.44 13.71 -0.96
N SER A 76 -5.34 14.74 -0.13
CA SER A 76 -4.11 15.53 0.05
C SER A 76 -3.02 14.75 0.79
N ASN A 77 -3.02 13.42 0.71
CA ASN A 77 -2.18 12.54 1.49
C ASN A 77 -1.11 11.91 0.59
N PRO A 78 0.00 12.62 0.30
CA PRO A 78 1.15 11.96 -0.27
C PRO A 78 1.65 11.01 0.82
N TYR A 79 1.37 9.71 0.67
CA TYR A 79 1.87 8.65 1.56
C TYR A 79 3.40 8.51 1.38
N TRP A 80 4.14 9.54 1.77
CA TRP A 80 5.59 9.60 1.77
C TRP A 80 6.19 8.68 2.87
N LYS A 81 5.31 8.24 3.82
CA LYS A 81 5.13 6.92 4.48
C LYS A 81 4.69 7.11 5.95
N PRO A 82 3.68 6.38 6.47
CA PRO A 82 3.91 4.96 6.77
C PRO A 82 2.77 4.02 6.35
N VAL A 83 3.17 2.82 5.93
CA VAL A 83 2.33 1.63 6.09
C VAL A 83 2.29 1.35 7.58
N LEU A 84 1.24 1.81 8.25
CA LEU A 84 1.12 1.72 9.70
C LEU A 84 0.58 0.37 10.14
N PHE A 85 -0.31 -0.21 9.34
CA PHE A 85 -1.09 -1.36 9.76
C PHE A 85 -0.89 -2.55 8.82
N ILE A 86 -1.08 -3.72 9.40
CA ILE A 86 -1.09 -5.00 8.71
C ILE A 86 -2.54 -5.47 8.67
N GLY A 87 -3.14 -5.50 7.49
CA GLY A 87 -4.45 -6.11 7.27
C GLY A 87 -4.34 -7.62 7.16
N ASP A 88 -5.24 -8.34 7.82
CA ASP A 88 -5.48 -9.76 7.67
C ASP A 88 -6.68 -9.96 6.74
N ARG A 89 -6.41 -10.39 5.51
CA ARG A 89 -7.49 -10.62 4.52
C ARG A 89 -8.41 -11.78 4.88
N SER A 90 -8.00 -12.68 5.77
CA SER A 90 -8.82 -13.84 6.17
C SER A 90 -9.87 -13.46 7.21
N THR A 91 -9.54 -12.53 8.11
CA THR A 91 -10.45 -12.08 9.18
C THR A 91 -11.01 -10.67 8.96
N MET A 92 -10.51 -9.96 7.95
CA MET A 92 -10.80 -8.54 7.71
C MET A 92 -10.48 -7.66 8.92
N ARG A 93 -9.40 -7.99 9.65
CA ARG A 93 -8.89 -7.19 10.76
C ARG A 93 -7.59 -6.48 10.40
N TYR A 94 -7.36 -5.28 10.91
CA TYR A 94 -6.06 -4.63 10.80
C TYR A 94 -5.34 -4.61 12.16
N HIS A 95 -4.02 -4.64 12.12
CA HIS A 95 -3.16 -4.90 13.26
C HIS A 95 -2.00 -3.90 13.32
N LEU A 96 -1.53 -3.59 14.52
CA LEU A 96 -0.20 -2.97 14.71
C LEU A 96 0.91 -3.95 14.29
N PRO A 97 2.06 -3.46 13.80
CA PRO A 97 3.15 -4.32 13.31
C PRO A 97 3.77 -5.27 14.34
N ASP A 98 3.54 -5.04 15.63
CA ASP A 98 4.06 -5.82 16.76
C ASP A 98 2.97 -6.68 17.44
N CYS A 99 1.77 -6.74 16.85
CA CYS A 99 0.65 -7.52 17.36
C CYS A 99 1.05 -8.99 17.56
N LYS A 100 0.58 -9.62 18.65
CA LYS A 100 0.90 -11.02 18.97
C LYS A 100 0.13 -12.04 18.10
N VAL A 101 -0.90 -11.59 17.40
CA VAL A 101 -1.76 -12.41 16.55
C VAL A 101 -1.75 -11.90 15.10
N LEU A 102 -0.55 -11.62 14.59
CA LEU A 102 -0.40 -11.26 13.19
C LEU A 102 -0.79 -12.43 12.27
N PRO A 103 -1.42 -12.14 11.12
CA PRO A 103 -1.69 -13.15 10.12
C PRO A 103 -0.40 -13.64 9.45
N THR A 104 -0.49 -14.77 8.74
CA THR A 104 0.62 -15.29 7.95
C THR A 104 1.03 -14.28 6.89
N ALA A 105 2.29 -14.32 6.44
CA ALA A 105 2.78 -13.39 5.40
C ALA A 105 1.94 -13.43 4.10
N ALA A 106 1.32 -14.58 3.79
CA ALA A 106 0.45 -14.74 2.63
C ALA A 106 -0.90 -13.98 2.76
N ASP A 107 -1.31 -13.66 3.99
CA ASP A 107 -2.57 -12.98 4.30
C ASP A 107 -2.38 -11.51 4.68
N GLN A 108 -1.14 -11.04 4.75
CA GLN A 108 -0.78 -9.67 5.11
C GLN A 108 -0.96 -8.68 3.95
N VAL A 109 -1.91 -7.76 4.12
CA VAL A 109 -2.11 -6.60 3.25
C VAL A 109 -1.52 -5.36 3.91
N GLY A 110 -0.75 -4.56 3.18
CA GLY A 110 -0.25 -3.30 3.71
C GLY A 110 -1.34 -2.22 3.73
N LEU A 111 -1.49 -1.50 4.84
CA LEU A 111 -2.47 -0.43 5.01
C LEU A 111 -1.77 0.84 5.51
N PHE A 112 -2.13 2.00 4.96
CA PHE A 112 -1.45 3.27 5.27
C PHE A 112 -2.01 3.98 6.51
N GLY A 113 -3.28 3.76 6.87
CA GLY A 113 -3.91 4.35 8.05
C GLY A 113 -5.16 3.61 8.48
N GLN A 114 -5.75 4.04 9.61
CA GLN A 114 -7.03 3.53 10.09
C GLN A 114 -8.15 3.86 9.09
N GLU A 115 -8.20 5.11 8.62
CA GLU A 115 -9.19 5.56 7.62
C GLU A 115 -9.14 4.71 6.34
N ASP A 116 -7.93 4.43 5.83
CA ASP A 116 -7.76 3.58 4.66
C ASP A 116 -8.18 2.13 4.94
N ALA A 117 -7.84 1.61 6.12
CA ALA A 117 -8.23 0.27 6.55
C ALA A 117 -9.75 0.13 6.58
N GLU A 118 -10.44 1.08 7.22
CA GLU A 118 -11.89 1.11 7.35
C GLU A 118 -12.58 1.36 6.00
N ALA A 119 -12.02 2.23 5.14
CA ALA A 119 -12.52 2.46 3.78
C ALA A 119 -12.44 1.18 2.90
N LEU A 120 -11.47 0.32 3.16
CA LEU A 120 -11.30 -1.00 2.56
C LEU A 120 -12.07 -2.11 3.31
N GLY A 121 -12.83 -1.77 4.35
CA GLY A 121 -13.71 -2.70 5.07
C GLY A 121 -13.03 -3.52 6.18
N TYR A 122 -11.81 -3.14 6.60
CA TYR A 122 -11.15 -3.77 7.74
C TYR A 122 -11.68 -3.18 9.06
N SER A 123 -11.68 -4.02 10.11
CA SER A 123 -11.98 -3.61 11.49
C SER A 123 -10.75 -3.71 12.40
N PRO A 124 -10.65 -2.93 13.50
CA PRO A 124 -9.50 -2.99 14.38
C PRO A 124 -9.36 -4.35 15.07
N CYS A 125 -8.13 -4.85 15.18
CA CYS A 125 -7.86 -6.03 15.98
C CYS A 125 -8.10 -5.77 17.48
N VAL A 126 -8.93 -6.60 18.11
CA VAL A 126 -9.27 -6.49 19.54
C VAL A 126 -8.08 -6.64 20.48
N GLN A 127 -7.00 -7.29 20.03
CA GLN A 127 -5.83 -7.58 20.86
C GLN A 127 -4.81 -6.45 20.88
N CYS A 128 -4.43 -5.91 19.71
CA CYS A 128 -3.49 -4.79 19.67
C CYS A 128 -4.16 -3.41 19.73
N LYS A 129 -5.49 -3.34 19.57
CA LYS A 129 -6.29 -2.10 19.63
C LYS A 129 -5.63 -0.96 18.85
N PRO A 130 -5.41 -1.20 17.55
CA PRO A 130 -4.67 -0.30 16.66
C PRO A 130 -5.38 1.03 16.46
#